data_AF-A0A151MJD4-F1
#
_entry.id   AF-A0A151MJD4-F1
#
_cell.length_a   1.000
_cell.length_b   1.000
_cell.length_c   1.000
_cell.angle_alpha   90.00
_cell.angle_beta   90.00
_cell.angle_gamma   90.00
#
_symmetry.space_group_name_H-M   'P 1'
#
loop_
_entity.id
_entity.type
_entity.pdbx_description
1 polymer ?
#
loop_
_entity_poly.entity_id
_entity_poly.type
_entity_poly.pdbx_seq_one_letter_code
_entity_poly.pdbx_strand_id
1 'polypeptide(L)'
;MYFEKLDLMNLTSVTNISPENRCYAQFILMLPNEEIEMKVEDYENGEEWKGYILTATKLSVPVCMSLLPGQQTRMNEVLEKEKKRRAASEQCYYEVSRQEAIELLEKNPSLGNLILRPGSDSKNYSISIRYLAEVPCIKHYKVVKLETGYKIQLERPYHTRFEH
;
A
#
# COMPACT_ATOMS: atom_id res chain seq x y z
N MET A 1 6.37 -22.66 0.25
CA MET A 1 6.98 -21.53 0.99
C MET A 1 5.96 -20.41 0.98
N TYR A 2 5.33 -20.15 2.14
CA TYR A 2 4.32 -19.10 2.29
C TYR A 2 5.05 -17.80 2.60
N PHE A 3 4.83 -16.76 1.80
CA PHE A 3 5.37 -15.43 2.04
C PHE A 3 4.24 -14.57 2.59
N GLU A 4 4.28 -14.30 3.88
CA GLU A 4 3.36 -13.34 4.50
C GLU A 4 3.89 -11.93 4.27
N LYS A 5 3.01 -11.01 3.86
CA LYS A 5 3.39 -9.62 3.60
C LYS A 5 3.43 -8.89 4.95
N LEU A 6 4.61 -8.42 5.32
CA LEU A 6 4.79 -7.57 6.48
C LEU A 6 4.42 -6.12 6.16
N ASP A 7 3.56 -5.51 6.98
CA ASP A 7 3.21 -4.10 6.89
C ASP A 7 4.07 -3.26 7.85
N LEU A 8 4.90 -2.39 7.29
CA LEU A 8 5.80 -1.51 8.04
C LEU A 8 5.26 -0.09 8.22
N MET A 9 4.02 0.21 7.81
CA MET A 9 3.45 1.56 7.86
C MET A 9 3.50 2.19 9.27
N ASN A 10 3.40 1.36 10.32
CA ASN A 10 3.42 1.80 11.72
C ASN A 10 4.76 1.50 12.42
N LEU A 11 5.87 1.38 11.67
CA LEU A 11 7.17 1.16 12.27
C LEU A 11 7.50 2.27 13.27
N THR A 12 7.70 1.88 14.53
CA THR A 12 7.96 2.79 15.65
C THR A 12 9.43 3.19 15.64
N SER A 13 10.32 2.20 15.77
CA SER A 13 11.77 2.40 15.82
C SER A 13 12.54 1.21 15.25
N VAL A 14 13.84 1.42 15.03
CA VAL A 14 14.80 0.38 14.65
C VAL A 14 15.91 0.36 15.69
N THR A 15 16.15 -0.79 16.30
CA THR A 15 17.16 -0.97 17.37
C THR A 15 18.27 -1.90 16.91
N ASN A 16 19.53 -1.45 17.01
CA ASN A 16 20.66 -2.29 16.65
C ASN A 16 20.94 -3.35 17.73
N ILE A 17 21.22 -4.56 17.29
CA ILE A 17 21.86 -5.59 18.12
C ILE A 17 23.31 -5.63 17.66
N SER A 18 24.26 -5.41 18.56
CA SER A 18 25.68 -5.58 18.26
C SER A 18 26.06 -7.03 18.54
N PRO A 19 26.11 -7.94 17.55
CA PRO A 19 26.61 -9.28 17.79
C PRO A 19 28.08 -9.20 18.21
N GLU A 20 28.51 -10.11 19.09
CA GLU A 20 29.92 -10.25 19.50
C GLU A 20 30.83 -10.54 18.29
N ASN A 21 30.25 -11.14 17.24
CA ASN A 21 30.91 -11.44 15.98
C ASN A 21 30.39 -10.55 14.84
N ARG A 22 31.26 -9.76 14.21
CA ARG A 22 30.93 -8.79 13.14
C ARG A 22 30.66 -9.44 11.76
N CYS A 23 30.43 -10.75 11.72
CA CYS A 23 30.17 -11.48 10.48
C CYS A 23 28.79 -11.21 9.87
N TYR A 24 27.88 -10.51 10.56
CA TYR A 24 26.54 -10.17 10.08
C TYR A 24 26.02 -8.93 10.81
N ALA A 25 25.04 -8.24 10.23
CA ALA A 25 24.29 -7.19 10.91
C ALA A 25 23.00 -7.75 11.49
N GLN A 26 22.61 -7.24 12.66
CA GLN A 26 21.40 -7.63 13.34
C GLN A 26 20.68 -6.40 13.91
N PHE A 27 19.39 -6.31 13.68
CA PHE A 27 18.57 -5.22 14.22
C PHE A 27 17.11 -5.65 14.37
N ILE A 28 16.40 -4.98 15.27
CA ILE A 28 14.98 -5.22 15.54
C ILE A 28 14.16 -4.07 14.96
N LEU A 29 13.10 -4.41 14.22
CA LEU A 29 12.03 -3.51 13.84
C LEU A 29 10.94 -3.56 14.90
N MET A 30 10.67 -2.43 15.55
CA MET A 30 9.62 -2.31 16.56
C MET A 30 8.31 -1.85 15.90
N LEU A 31 7.30 -2.71 15.88
CA LEU A 31 5.94 -2.36 15.49
C LEU A 31 5.05 -2.28 16.76
N PRO A 32 3.85 -1.67 16.68
CA PRO A 32 3.01 -1.49 17.86
C PRO A 32 2.59 -2.81 18.54
N ASN A 33 2.55 -3.90 17.77
CA ASN A 33 2.04 -5.20 18.23
C ASN A 33 3.07 -6.33 18.13
N GLU A 34 4.24 -6.08 17.54
CA GLU A 34 5.24 -7.11 17.29
C GLU A 34 6.66 -6.55 17.18
N GLU A 35 7.63 -7.41 17.46
CA GLU A 35 9.06 -7.13 17.28
C GLU A 35 9.60 -8.09 16.22
N ILE A 36 10.29 -7.55 15.22
CA ILE A 36 10.79 -8.34 14.10
C ILE A 36 12.30 -8.23 14.04
N GLU A 37 12.95 -9.37 14.29
CA GLU A 37 14.39 -9.49 14.23
C GLU A 37 14.84 -9.71 12.78
N MET A 38 15.75 -8.85 12.32
CA MET A 38 16.39 -8.97 11.02
C MET A 38 17.87 -9.34 11.17
N LYS A 39 18.29 -10.34 10.40
CA LYS A 39 19.69 -10.74 10.23
C LYS A 39 20.08 -10.55 8.77
N VAL A 40 21.16 -9.80 8.55
CA VAL A 40 21.66 -9.43 7.22
C VAL A 40 23.12 -9.85 7.13
N GLU A 41 23.54 -10.27 5.95
CA GLU A 41 24.84 -10.93 5.69
C GLU A 41 26.07 -10.17 6.21
N ASP A 42 26.06 -8.83 6.23
CA ASP A 42 27.17 -8.03 6.71
C ASP A 42 26.71 -6.65 7.23
N TYR A 43 27.65 -5.91 7.83
CA TYR A 43 27.40 -4.60 8.43
C TYR A 43 27.00 -3.52 7.42
N GLU A 44 27.66 -3.45 6.25
CA GLU A 44 27.40 -2.43 5.23
C GLU A 44 26.00 -2.63 4.63
N ASN A 45 25.67 -3.87 4.28
CA ASN A 45 24.34 -4.24 3.84
C ASN A 45 23.31 -3.97 4.94
N GLY A 46 23.65 -4.21 6.20
CA GLY A 46 22.81 -3.88 7.34
C GLY A 46 22.45 -2.39 7.43
N GLU A 47 23.43 -1.50 7.27
CA GLU A 47 23.20 -0.04 7.20
C GLU A 47 22.34 0.34 6.00
N GLU A 48 22.59 -0.23 4.82
CA GLU A 48 21.80 0.05 3.62
C GLU A 48 20.34 -0.41 3.79
N TRP A 49 20.10 -1.62 4.29
CA TRP A 49 18.76 -2.14 4.59
C TRP A 49 18.02 -1.28 5.60
N LYS A 50 18.67 -0.85 6.69
CA LYS A 50 18.08 0.06 7.67
C LYS A 50 17.69 1.38 7.03
N GLY A 51 18.55 1.94 6.19
CA GLY A 51 18.25 3.19 5.51
C GLY A 51 17.11 3.06 4.50
N TYR A 52 16.99 1.96 3.76
CA TYR A 52 15.80 1.72 2.92
C TYR A 52 14.52 1.65 3.75
N ILE A 53 14.52 0.87 4.83
CA ILE A 53 13.35 0.70 5.69
C ILE A 53 12.94 2.03 6.31
N LEU A 54 13.88 2.77 6.88
CA LEU A 54 13.61 4.09 7.48
C LEU A 54 13.13 5.09 6.42
N THR A 55 13.72 5.10 5.24
CA THR A 55 13.31 5.99 4.16
C THR A 55 11.88 5.70 3.72
N ALA A 56 11.53 4.43 3.51
CA ALA A 56 10.21 4.02 3.08
C ALA A 56 9.13 4.25 4.17
N THR A 57 9.49 4.09 5.44
CA THR A 57 8.52 4.19 6.55
C THR A 57 8.36 5.61 7.08
N LYS A 58 9.45 6.36 7.23
CA LYS A 58 9.47 7.73 7.79
C LYS A 58 9.39 8.83 6.73
N LEU A 59 9.43 8.50 5.43
CA LEU A 59 9.44 9.47 4.32
C LEU A 59 10.57 10.49 4.42
N SER A 60 11.75 10.06 4.87
CA SER A 60 12.94 10.90 4.99
C SER A 60 14.20 10.06 4.83
N VAL A 61 15.20 10.56 4.10
CA VAL A 61 16.51 9.91 4.03
C VAL A 61 17.26 10.15 5.35
N PRO A 62 17.71 9.10 6.07
CA PRO A 62 18.43 9.29 7.33
C PRO A 62 19.80 9.96 7.11
N VAL A 63 20.06 11.04 7.85
CA VAL A 63 21.27 11.88 7.69
C VAL A 63 22.48 11.34 8.49
N CYS A 64 22.24 10.49 9.49
CA CYS A 64 23.27 10.01 10.43
C CYS A 64 23.96 8.70 10.05
N MET A 65 23.59 8.06 8.93
CA MET A 65 24.21 6.81 8.50
C MET A 65 25.42 7.08 7.59
N SER A 66 26.42 6.20 7.67
CA SER A 66 27.67 6.24 6.88
C SER A 66 27.47 5.86 5.42
N LEU A 67 26.45 6.43 4.77
CA LEU A 67 26.04 6.08 3.42
C LEU A 67 26.96 6.71 2.39
N LEU A 68 27.47 5.89 1.48
CA LEU A 68 28.21 6.34 0.31
C LEU A 68 27.30 7.18 -0.61
N PRO A 69 27.86 8.07 -1.45
CA PRO A 69 27.05 8.91 -2.35
C PRO A 69 26.09 8.12 -3.23
N GLY A 70 26.50 6.95 -3.73
CA GLY A 70 25.63 6.07 -4.51
C GLY A 70 24.44 5.52 -3.71
N GLN A 71 24.65 5.17 -2.43
CA GLN A 71 23.59 4.71 -1.53
C GLN A 71 22.62 5.85 -1.20
N GLN A 72 23.11 7.07 -1.00
CA GLN A 72 22.25 8.24 -0.79
C GLN A 72 21.35 8.52 -2.00
N THR A 73 21.88 8.42 -3.22
CA THR A 73 21.07 8.56 -4.44
C THR A 73 19.96 7.51 -4.48
N ARG A 74 20.26 6.23 -4.22
CA ARG A 74 19.26 5.15 -4.18
C ARG A 74 18.17 5.41 -3.13
N MET A 75 18.54 5.93 -1.95
CA MET A 75 17.54 6.28 -0.93
C MET A 75 16.63 7.42 -1.37
N ASN A 76 17.17 8.44 -2.05
CA ASN A 76 16.34 9.49 -2.63
C ASN A 76 15.36 8.94 -3.68
N GLU A 77 15.78 8.00 -4.52
CA GLU A 77 14.89 7.32 -5.47
C GLU A 77 13.77 6.55 -4.75
N VAL A 78 14.10 5.82 -3.68
CA VAL A 78 13.12 5.12 -2.85
C VAL A 78 12.16 6.11 -2.19
N LEU A 79 12.66 7.23 -1.67
CA LEU A 79 11.84 8.27 -1.07
C LEU A 79 10.81 8.82 -2.06
N GLU A 80 11.24 9.23 -3.26
CA GLU A 80 10.35 9.79 -4.27
C GLU A 80 9.33 8.76 -4.77
N LYS A 81 9.76 7.51 -4.96
CA LYS A 81 8.86 6.40 -5.32
C LYS A 81 7.82 6.15 -4.24
N GLU A 82 8.21 6.15 -2.97
CA GLU A 82 7.32 5.93 -1.84
C GLU A 82 6.35 7.09 -1.62
N LYS A 83 6.81 8.35 -1.76
CA LYS A 83 5.93 9.53 -1.78
C LYS A 83 4.86 9.40 -2.86
N LYS A 84 5.25 9.03 -4.08
CA LYS A 84 4.32 8.79 -5.18
C LYS A 84 3.34 7.67 -4.87
N ARG A 85 3.82 6.56 -4.26
CA ARG A 85 2.96 5.44 -3.85
C ARG A 85 1.94 5.87 -2.80
N ARG A 86 2.34 6.63 -1.78
CA ARG A 86 1.41 7.11 -0.74
C ARG A 86 0.41 8.13 -1.29
N ALA A 87 0.86 9.07 -2.12
CA ALA A 87 -0.05 9.98 -2.83
C ALA A 87 -1.08 9.23 -3.69
N ALA A 88 -0.65 8.17 -4.39
CA ALA A 88 -1.57 7.31 -5.15
C ALA A 88 -2.50 6.48 -4.25
N SER A 89 -2.01 6.05 -3.07
CA SER A 89 -2.78 5.27 -2.09
C SER A 89 -3.84 6.11 -1.34
N GLU A 90 -3.66 7.42 -1.24
CA GLU A 90 -4.60 8.34 -0.60
C GLU A 90 -5.76 8.74 -1.52
N GLN A 91 -5.63 8.49 -2.83
CA GLN A 91 -6.60 8.94 -3.82
C GLN A 91 -7.34 7.76 -4.44
N CYS A 92 -8.40 7.31 -3.78
CA CYS A 92 -9.36 6.41 -4.42
C CYS A 92 -10.28 7.14 -5.41
N TYR A 93 -10.27 8.49 -5.43
CA TYR A 93 -11.02 9.30 -6.39
C TYR A 93 -10.21 9.59 -7.65
N TYR A 94 -10.77 9.26 -8.81
CA TYR A 94 -10.22 9.58 -10.12
C TYR A 94 -11.29 10.22 -11.00
N GLU A 95 -10.95 11.31 -11.68
CA GLU A 95 -11.82 11.96 -12.67
C GLU A 95 -11.75 11.19 -13.99
N VAL A 96 -12.41 10.03 -14.02
CA VAL A 96 -12.39 9.10 -15.15
C VAL A 96 -13.78 8.55 -15.45
N SER A 97 -13.97 8.14 -16.70
CA SER A 97 -15.18 7.45 -17.15
C SER A 97 -15.26 6.02 -16.60
N ARG A 98 -16.40 5.36 -16.85
CA ARG A 98 -16.58 3.94 -16.51
C ARG A 98 -15.56 3.05 -17.21
N GLN A 99 -15.27 3.33 -18.48
CA GLN A 99 -14.38 2.51 -19.30
C GLN A 99 -12.92 2.67 -18.86
N GLU A 100 -12.47 3.91 -18.64
CA GLU A 100 -11.12 4.17 -18.15
C GLU A 100 -10.88 3.56 -16.76
N ALA A 101 -11.88 3.58 -15.88
CA ALA A 101 -11.78 2.91 -14.58
C ALA A 101 -11.63 1.38 -14.70
N ILE A 102 -12.28 0.75 -15.68
CA ILE A 102 -12.10 -0.68 -15.97
C ILE A 102 -10.64 -0.93 -16.38
N GLU A 103 -10.14 -0.15 -17.34
CA GLU A 103 -8.76 -0.30 -17.81
C GLU A 103 -7.73 -0.08 -16.71
N LEU A 104 -7.92 0.92 -15.83
CA LEU A 104 -7.02 1.20 -14.72
C LEU A 104 -6.96 0.03 -13.74
N LEU A 105 -8.12 -0.52 -13.37
CA LEU A 105 -8.23 -1.68 -12.47
C LEU A 105 -7.64 -2.95 -13.07
N GLU A 106 -7.70 -3.09 -14.40
CA GLU A 106 -7.13 -4.23 -15.12
C GLU A 106 -5.61 -4.13 -15.28
N LYS A 107 -5.11 -2.95 -15.67
CA LYS A 107 -3.69 -2.68 -15.94
C LYS A 107 -2.83 -2.69 -14.66
N ASN A 108 -3.37 -2.27 -13.53
CA ASN A 108 -2.60 -2.07 -12.29
C ASN A 108 -3.19 -2.80 -11.07
N PRO A 109 -3.33 -4.14 -11.07
CA PRO A 109 -3.95 -4.89 -9.97
C PRO A 109 -3.24 -4.74 -8.62
N SER A 110 -1.97 -4.35 -8.62
CA SER A 110 -1.16 -4.16 -7.41
C SER A 110 -1.39 -2.82 -6.70
N LEU A 111 -2.02 -1.84 -7.37
CA LEU A 111 -2.24 -0.48 -6.83
C LEU A 111 -3.56 -0.35 -6.07
N GLY A 112 -4.36 -1.41 -6.01
CA GLY A 112 -5.68 -1.43 -5.40
C GLY A 112 -6.72 -1.97 -6.36
N ASN A 113 -7.93 -2.17 -5.83
CA ASN A 113 -9.03 -2.77 -6.57
C ASN A 113 -10.31 -1.93 -6.55
N LEU A 114 -10.24 -0.67 -6.11
CA LEU A 114 -11.37 0.24 -5.97
C LEU A 114 -11.04 1.61 -6.58
N ILE A 115 -11.96 2.12 -7.39
CA ILE A 115 -11.94 3.48 -7.95
C ILE A 115 -13.29 4.16 -7.67
N LEU A 116 -13.28 5.27 -6.95
CA LEU A 116 -14.36 6.25 -6.90
C LEU A 116 -14.20 7.21 -8.08
N ARG A 117 -15.28 7.50 -8.80
CA ARG A 117 -15.25 8.34 -10.00
C ARG A 117 -16.56 9.11 -10.18
N PRO A 118 -16.61 10.14 -11.05
CA PRO A 118 -17.86 10.74 -11.47
C PRO A 118 -18.86 9.70 -11.99
N GLY A 119 -20.12 9.86 -11.61
CA GLY A 119 -21.24 9.12 -12.18
C GLY A 119 -21.57 9.65 -13.57
N SER A 120 -22.10 8.78 -14.42
CA SER A 120 -22.50 9.13 -15.79
C SER A 120 -23.62 10.18 -15.84
N ASP A 121 -24.34 10.38 -14.73
CA ASP A 121 -25.45 11.33 -14.61
C ASP A 121 -25.01 12.72 -14.11
N SER A 122 -23.69 13.03 -14.12
CA SER A 122 -23.05 14.32 -13.75
C SER A 122 -23.31 14.86 -12.33
N LYS A 123 -24.28 14.31 -11.60
CA LYS A 123 -24.69 14.76 -10.26
C LYS A 123 -24.28 13.81 -9.15
N ASN A 124 -24.02 12.55 -9.48
CA ASN A 124 -23.66 11.50 -8.52
C ASN A 124 -22.27 10.96 -8.77
N TYR A 125 -21.82 10.09 -7.88
CA TYR A 125 -20.57 9.36 -8.02
C TYR A 125 -20.84 7.89 -8.37
N SER A 126 -19.79 7.19 -8.74
CA SER A 126 -19.81 5.75 -8.95
C SER A 126 -18.55 5.13 -8.37
N ILE A 127 -18.68 3.95 -7.78
CA ILE A 127 -17.58 3.12 -7.32
C ILE A 127 -17.42 1.97 -8.29
N SER A 128 -16.24 1.78 -8.87
CA SER A 128 -15.84 0.61 -9.64
C SER A 128 -14.94 -0.26 -8.77
N ILE A 129 -15.26 -1.54 -8.58
CA ILE A 129 -14.46 -2.49 -7.79
C ILE A 129 -14.14 -3.72 -8.64
N ARG A 130 -12.86 -4.11 -8.64
CA ARG A 130 -12.40 -5.37 -9.20
C ARG A 130 -12.36 -6.45 -8.12
N TYR A 131 -13.18 -7.48 -8.28
CA TYR A 131 -13.19 -8.65 -7.42
C TYR A 131 -12.21 -9.69 -7.98
N LEU A 132 -11.31 -10.18 -7.13
CA LEU A 132 -10.34 -11.22 -7.44
C LEU A 132 -10.90 -12.59 -7.01
N ALA A 133 -11.97 -13.03 -7.66
CA ALA A 133 -12.49 -14.40 -7.53
C ALA A 133 -11.82 -15.32 -8.57
N GLU A 134 -12.20 -16.61 -8.62
CA GLU A 134 -11.74 -17.56 -9.65
C GLU A 134 -11.85 -17.00 -11.07
N VAL A 135 -12.93 -16.24 -11.32
CA VAL A 135 -13.08 -15.41 -12.51
C VAL A 135 -13.10 -13.94 -12.06
N PRO A 136 -12.05 -13.15 -12.33
CA PRO A 136 -12.04 -11.74 -12.00
C PRO A 136 -13.20 -11.00 -12.67
N CYS A 137 -13.93 -10.20 -11.91
CA CYS A 137 -15.01 -9.36 -12.45
C CYS A 137 -14.97 -7.96 -11.87
N ILE A 138 -15.49 -6.99 -12.63
CA ILE A 138 -15.62 -5.61 -12.18
C ILE A 138 -17.10 -5.29 -11.95
N LYS A 139 -17.43 -4.80 -10.75
CA LYS A 139 -18.76 -4.32 -10.40
C LYS A 139 -18.76 -2.81 -10.27
N HIS A 140 -19.90 -2.20 -10.55
CA HIS A 140 -20.09 -0.77 -10.41
C HIS A 140 -21.27 -0.48 -9.48
N TYR A 141 -21.07 0.43 -8.54
CA TYR A 141 -22.09 0.83 -7.58
C TYR A 141 -22.33 2.33 -7.72
N LYS A 142 -23.61 2.71 -7.82
CA LYS A 142 -23.99 4.12 -7.81
C LYS A 142 -23.84 4.66 -6.39
N VAL A 143 -23.24 5.84 -6.25
CA VAL A 143 -23.14 6.55 -4.98
C VAL A 143 -23.92 7.85 -5.11
N VAL A 144 -25.04 7.91 -4.42
CA VAL A 144 -25.96 9.05 -4.44
C VAL A 144 -25.56 10.02 -3.35
N LYS A 145 -25.38 11.29 -3.70
CA LYS A 145 -25.16 12.37 -2.73
C LYS A 145 -26.50 12.73 -2.06
N LEU A 146 -26.51 12.74 -0.74
CA LEU A 146 -27.62 13.19 0.10
C LEU A 146 -27.27 14.56 0.72
N GLU A 147 -28.23 15.20 1.38
CA GLU A 147 -27.99 16.48 2.07
C GLU A 147 -26.89 16.38 3.13
N THR A 148 -26.84 15.28 3.87
CA THR A 148 -25.90 15.07 5.00
C THR A 148 -24.93 13.91 4.80
N GLY A 149 -24.74 13.43 3.57
CA GLY A 149 -23.80 12.34 3.31
C GLY A 149 -23.97 11.67 1.96
N TYR A 150 -23.69 10.38 1.92
CA TYR A 150 -23.69 9.57 0.69
C TYR A 150 -24.35 8.22 0.93
N LYS A 151 -25.06 7.72 -0.08
CA LYS A 151 -25.68 6.39 -0.08
C LYS A 151 -25.16 5.56 -1.25
N ILE A 152 -24.59 4.40 -0.94
CA ILE A 152 -24.24 3.40 -1.96
C ILE A 152 -25.52 2.62 -2.30
N GLN A 153 -25.90 2.61 -3.58
CA GLN A 153 -27.02 1.84 -4.07
C GLN A 153 -26.56 0.41 -4.39
N LEU A 154 -26.93 -0.52 -3.53
CA LEU A 154 -26.73 -1.96 -3.74
C LEU A 154 -27.92 -2.53 -4.53
N GLU A 155 -27.65 -3.47 -5.43
CA GLU A 155 -28.71 -4.29 -6.02
C GLU A 155 -29.36 -5.15 -4.93
N ARG A 156 -30.68 -5.38 -5.03
CA ARG A 156 -31.41 -6.15 -4.02
C ARG A 156 -30.81 -7.56 -3.91
N PRO A 157 -30.61 -8.10 -2.69
CA PRO A 157 -30.21 -9.49 -2.55
C PRO A 157 -31.29 -10.38 -3.15
N TYR A 158 -30.89 -11.32 -4.01
CA TYR A 158 -31.77 -12.41 -4.41
C TYR A 158 -32.10 -13.20 -3.16
N HIS A 159 -33.34 -13.13 -2.68
CA HIS A 159 -33.84 -14.07 -1.70
C HIS A 159 -33.86 -15.45 -2.37
N THR A 160 -32.84 -16.26 -2.14
CA THR A 160 -32.94 -17.69 -2.41
C THR A 160 -34.01 -18.24 -1.48
N ARG A 161 -35.21 -18.53 -2.02
CA ARG A 161 -36.21 -19.35 -1.34
C ARG A 161 -35.57 -20.72 -1.13
N PHE A 162 -35.29 -21.06 0.12
CA PHE A 162 -35.18 -22.45 0.52
C PHE A 162 -36.61 -22.97 0.63
N GLU A 163 -37.03 -23.78 -0.32
CA GLU A 163 -38.22 -24.63 -0.15
C GLU A 163 -37.80 -25.78 0.78
N HIS A 164 -38.57 -25.95 1.86
CA HIS A 164 -38.47 -27.06 2.81
C HIS A 164 -39.23 -28.28 2.30
#